data_AF-A0A4S4MY22-F1
#
_entry.id   AF-A0A4S4MY22-F1
#
_cell.length_a   1.000
_cell.length_b   1.000
_cell.length_c   1.000
_cell.angle_alpha   90.00
_cell.angle_beta   90.00
_cell.angle_gamma   90.00
#
_symmetry.space_group_name_H-M   'P 1'
#
loop_
_entity.id
_entity.type
_entity.pdbx_description
1 polymer ?
#
loop_
_entity_poly.entity_id
_entity_poly.type
_entity_poly.pdbx_seq_one_letter_code
_entity_poly.pdbx_strand_id
1 'polypeptide(L)'
;MTSSQPSSLTRRSSIIEYLSNLPIRPRLPSIRSRKSTKSASSLNILSSSSYAPYTVHQQAMSPIILRDADVTAKLLEYVVESTNGRRTLSRLARTCKAFKEPALNVLWRDLDSFVPLLSLFPNGLMKRARRPGLGLARNPDPADWDRLLAYGERVRSIAYSEAHGNVTPTIFPVFEEYQTKQSRFILPNLTALTWKADTPAWLEKSIAFMNPGLQSLTIEMGQKSSKMSDFMDHVMAKTSLASFSFTLHNNLPDNFVEIMQPHNRFEKLALMAPGALAARVGKWTSGMPFLRSLSLDLSNRTTTAVEGFFDDISPGSGYSTPSSVGGTDSGIFSGDELDFSDIRKSAVRLTNDGPRRGAFAHLQHIQLTGDTANVATFLKHITSPLTQIDLIIEDPPARTTGKTSATSSATSSATPSSRCASPRPAVPLRRARA
;
A
#
# COMPACT_ATOMS: atom_id res chain seq x y z
N MET A 1 24.60 -45.15 -63.17
CA MET A 1 25.39 -44.20 -63.97
C MET A 1 24.41 -43.19 -64.54
N THR A 2 24.43 -41.88 -64.30
CA THR A 2 25.37 -40.94 -63.69
C THR A 2 24.56 -39.66 -63.46
N SER A 3 24.53 -39.09 -62.26
CA SER A 3 24.22 -37.66 -62.11
C SER A 3 24.78 -37.09 -60.80
N SER A 4 25.25 -35.85 -60.89
CA SER A 4 25.65 -34.91 -59.83
C SER A 4 27.04 -35.05 -59.20
N GLN A 5 27.97 -34.21 -59.68
CA GLN A 5 28.74 -33.30 -58.83
C GLN A 5 29.06 -32.02 -59.62
N PRO A 6 28.99 -30.85 -58.94
CA PRO A 6 30.17 -30.01 -58.95
C PRO A 6 30.59 -29.55 -57.55
N SER A 7 31.90 -29.61 -57.34
CA SER A 7 32.77 -28.71 -56.60
C SER A 7 32.31 -28.16 -55.24
N SER A 8 32.98 -28.70 -54.21
CA SER A 8 33.25 -28.10 -52.91
C SER A 8 33.61 -26.60 -52.96
N LEU A 9 32.90 -25.78 -52.19
CA LEU A 9 33.40 -24.49 -51.72
C LEU A 9 33.63 -24.55 -50.22
N THR A 10 34.91 -24.63 -49.89
CA THR A 10 35.52 -24.59 -48.57
C THR A 10 35.54 -23.16 -48.01
N ARG A 11 35.40 -23.10 -46.68
CA ARG A 11 35.96 -22.09 -45.76
C ARG A 11 35.33 -20.68 -45.74
N ARG A 12 34.57 -20.45 -44.68
CA ARG A 12 34.13 -19.15 -44.17
C ARG A 12 35.35 -18.30 -43.79
N SER A 13 35.55 -17.18 -44.47
CA SER A 13 36.50 -16.12 -44.13
C SER A 13 36.12 -15.43 -42.81
N SER A 14 37.13 -14.99 -42.08
CA SER A 14 37.04 -14.47 -40.71
C SER A 14 36.61 -12.99 -40.69
N ILE A 15 35.92 -12.59 -39.62
CA ILE A 15 35.44 -11.22 -39.32
C ILE A 15 36.54 -10.14 -39.44
N ILE A 16 37.81 -10.54 -39.42
CA ILE A 16 38.97 -9.68 -39.54
C ILE A 16 39.09 -9.08 -40.96
N GLU A 17 38.74 -9.82 -42.02
CA GLU A 17 38.75 -9.32 -43.40
C GLU A 17 37.63 -8.31 -43.69
N TYR A 18 36.53 -8.35 -42.92
CA TYR A 18 35.44 -7.39 -43.07
C TYR A 18 35.79 -6.02 -42.45
N LEU A 19 36.64 -6.02 -41.41
CA LEU A 19 37.08 -4.81 -40.71
C LEU A 19 38.22 -4.07 -41.44
N SER A 20 38.98 -4.75 -42.31
CA SER A 20 40.06 -4.13 -43.10
C SER A 20 39.57 -3.31 -44.30
N ASN A 21 38.32 -3.49 -44.74
CA ASN A 21 37.75 -2.82 -45.92
C ASN A 21 36.88 -1.59 -45.58
N LEU A 22 36.90 -1.09 -44.35
CA LEU A 22 36.20 0.14 -43.98
C LEU A 22 37.08 1.39 -44.24
N PRO A 23 36.57 2.41 -44.95
CA PRO A 23 37.32 3.63 -45.23
C PRO A 23 37.64 4.41 -43.94
N ILE A 24 38.93 4.73 -43.77
CA ILE A 24 39.50 5.46 -42.63
C ILE A 24 38.98 6.90 -42.63
N ARG A 25 38.15 7.26 -41.64
CA ARG A 25 37.79 8.68 -41.35
C ARG A 25 38.87 9.30 -40.44
N PRO A 26 39.33 10.55 -40.70
CA PRO A 26 40.30 11.21 -39.83
C PRO A 26 39.68 11.55 -38.47
N ARG A 27 40.38 11.17 -37.40
CA ARG A 27 39.99 11.41 -36.00
C ARG A 27 40.24 12.86 -35.62
N LEU A 28 39.22 13.51 -35.04
CA LEU A 28 39.33 14.82 -34.39
C LEU A 28 40.27 14.73 -33.17
N PRO A 29 41.13 15.73 -32.92
CA PRO A 29 42.09 15.68 -31.82
C PRO A 29 41.41 15.77 -30.45
N SER A 30 41.80 14.85 -29.56
CA SER A 30 41.28 14.75 -28.20
C SER A 30 41.87 15.86 -27.32
N ILE A 31 41.02 16.67 -26.69
CA ILE A 31 41.42 17.57 -25.61
C ILE A 31 41.63 16.73 -24.35
N ARG A 32 42.86 16.22 -24.19
CA ARG A 32 43.37 15.70 -22.93
C ARG A 32 44.58 16.53 -22.54
N SER A 33 44.33 17.71 -21.97
CA SER A 33 45.42 18.50 -21.39
C SER A 33 45.76 17.96 -20.00
N ARG A 34 47.05 17.70 -19.85
CA ARG A 34 47.71 17.02 -18.74
C ARG A 34 47.82 17.93 -17.51
N LYS A 35 47.79 17.30 -16.35
CA LYS A 35 48.40 17.81 -15.11
C LYS A 35 49.82 18.33 -15.40
N SER A 36 50.13 19.54 -14.96
CA SER A 36 51.50 19.96 -14.68
C SER A 36 51.52 20.87 -13.46
N THR A 37 51.66 20.27 -12.28
CA THR A 37 52.23 20.92 -11.11
C THR A 37 53.73 20.98 -11.33
N LYS A 38 54.25 22.13 -11.77
CA LYS A 38 55.65 22.49 -11.60
C LYS A 38 55.75 23.98 -11.31
N SER A 39 56.31 24.26 -10.15
CA SER A 39 56.72 25.55 -9.63
C SER A 39 57.63 26.26 -10.64
N ALA A 40 57.33 27.52 -10.94
CA ALA A 40 58.25 28.45 -11.57
C ALA A 40 58.24 29.74 -10.76
N SER A 41 59.35 29.96 -10.08
CA SER A 41 59.75 31.16 -9.37
C SER A 41 59.98 32.33 -10.32
N SER A 42 59.59 33.52 -9.85
CA SER A 42 60.10 34.87 -10.15
C SER A 42 60.12 35.35 -11.62
N LEU A 43 59.39 36.44 -11.90
CA LEU A 43 59.97 37.79 -12.04
C LEU A 43 58.87 38.82 -12.35
N ASN A 44 58.87 39.91 -11.58
CA ASN A 44 58.10 41.11 -11.81
C ASN A 44 58.52 41.77 -13.13
N ILE A 45 57.61 41.85 -14.11
CA ILE A 45 57.70 42.84 -15.19
C ILE A 45 56.32 43.45 -15.37
N LEU A 46 56.28 44.77 -15.19
CA LEU A 46 55.13 45.64 -15.39
C LEU A 46 54.65 45.56 -16.85
N SER A 47 53.42 45.10 -17.04
CA SER A 47 52.65 45.33 -18.25
C SER A 47 51.19 45.48 -17.86
N SER A 48 50.64 46.66 -18.12
CA SER A 48 49.26 47.04 -17.89
C SER A 48 48.34 46.24 -18.81
N SER A 49 47.96 45.04 -18.39
CA SER A 49 46.85 44.30 -18.97
C SER A 49 45.65 44.45 -18.04
N SER A 50 44.64 45.22 -18.46
CA SER A 50 43.36 45.36 -17.76
C SER A 50 42.48 44.11 -17.92
N TYR A 51 43.06 42.93 -17.81
CA TYR A 51 42.31 41.69 -17.73
C TYR A 51 42.16 41.33 -16.25
N ALA A 52 41.15 41.94 -15.62
CA ALA A 52 40.62 41.40 -14.38
C ALA A 52 39.97 40.07 -14.73
N PRO A 53 40.50 38.91 -14.28
CA PRO A 53 39.75 37.68 -14.41
C PRO A 53 38.42 37.92 -13.70
N TYR A 54 37.31 37.57 -14.34
CA TYR A 54 36.03 37.48 -13.64
C TYR A 54 36.29 36.62 -12.41
N THR A 55 36.46 37.26 -11.26
CA THR A 55 36.31 36.62 -9.98
C THR A 55 34.88 36.12 -10.05
N VAL A 56 34.74 34.81 -10.28
CA VAL A 56 33.51 34.10 -9.97
C VAL A 56 33.25 34.51 -8.55
N HIS A 57 32.36 35.49 -8.36
CA HIS A 57 31.76 35.67 -7.07
C HIS A 57 31.29 34.28 -6.73
N GLN A 58 31.83 33.73 -5.66
CA GLN A 58 31.39 32.49 -5.06
C GLN A 58 30.00 32.77 -4.48
N GLN A 59 29.09 33.20 -5.33
CA GLN A 59 27.66 33.18 -5.12
C GLN A 59 27.34 31.70 -5.13
N ALA A 60 27.41 31.10 -3.95
CA ALA A 60 26.63 29.92 -3.63
C ALA A 60 25.14 30.32 -3.66
N MET A 61 24.66 30.77 -4.83
CA MET A 61 23.25 30.91 -5.11
C MET A 61 22.78 29.48 -5.33
N SER A 62 22.30 28.86 -4.25
CA SER A 62 21.39 27.74 -4.42
C SER A 62 20.28 28.20 -5.37
N PRO A 63 19.89 27.41 -6.38
CA PRO A 63 18.78 27.77 -7.26
C PRO A 63 17.58 28.16 -6.40
N ILE A 64 16.83 29.19 -6.80
CA ILE A 64 15.77 29.82 -5.99
C ILE A 64 14.79 28.80 -5.37
N ILE A 65 14.54 27.69 -6.08
CA ILE A 65 13.72 26.55 -5.63
C ILE A 65 14.24 25.94 -4.32
N LEU A 66 15.56 25.91 -4.11
CA LEU A 66 16.26 25.31 -2.96
C LEU A 66 16.45 26.27 -1.77
N ARG A 67 15.85 27.47 -1.79
CA ARG A 67 15.89 28.38 -0.63
C ARG A 67 14.93 27.94 0.47
N ASP A 68 13.81 27.33 0.08
CA ASP A 68 12.82 26.79 0.99
C ASP A 68 12.81 25.26 0.89
N ALA A 69 13.18 24.61 1.99
CA ALA A 69 13.25 23.16 2.08
C ALA A 69 11.85 22.53 1.96
N ASP A 70 10.81 23.20 2.46
CA ASP A 70 9.44 22.67 2.46
C ASP A 70 8.83 22.73 1.06
N VAL A 71 9.07 23.82 0.34
CA VAL A 71 8.65 23.95 -1.07
C VAL A 71 9.37 22.93 -1.94
N THR A 72 10.68 22.75 -1.72
CA THR A 72 11.46 21.72 -2.43
C THR A 72 10.90 20.32 -2.17
N ALA A 73 10.61 19.99 -0.91
CA ALA A 73 10.06 18.68 -0.54
C ALA A 73 8.72 18.42 -1.23
N LYS A 74 7.78 19.37 -1.16
CA LYS A 74 6.46 19.27 -1.80
C LYS A 74 6.56 19.12 -3.32
N LEU A 75 7.46 19.85 -3.97
CA LEU A 75 7.69 19.72 -5.41
C LEU A 75 8.22 18.32 -5.75
N LEU A 76 9.16 17.80 -4.97
CA LEU A 76 9.69 16.46 -5.19
C LEU A 76 8.64 15.38 -4.94
N GLU A 77 7.77 15.54 -3.94
CA GLU A 77 6.61 14.66 -3.69
C GLU A 77 5.68 14.62 -4.90
N TYR A 78 5.32 15.78 -5.45
CA TYR A 78 4.51 15.86 -6.66
C TYR A 78 5.20 15.18 -7.85
N VAL A 79 6.54 15.31 -7.96
CA VAL A 79 7.31 14.60 -9.00
C VAL A 79 7.27 13.09 -8.78
N VAL A 80 7.25 12.55 -7.56
CA VAL A 80 7.09 11.09 -7.33
C VAL A 80 5.79 10.59 -7.94
N GLU A 81 4.70 11.32 -7.70
CA GLU A 81 3.33 10.93 -8.09
C GLU A 81 3.12 10.98 -9.61
N SER A 82 3.97 11.73 -10.32
CA SER A 82 3.94 11.78 -11.78
C SER A 82 4.36 10.46 -12.45
N THR A 83 3.99 10.28 -13.71
CA THR A 83 4.39 9.11 -14.49
C THR A 83 5.93 9.03 -14.60
N ASN A 84 6.50 7.88 -14.26
CA ASN A 84 7.95 7.68 -14.13
C ASN A 84 8.65 8.56 -13.07
N GLY A 85 7.91 9.11 -12.10
CA GLY A 85 8.41 10.01 -11.06
C GLY A 85 9.62 9.51 -10.30
N ARG A 86 9.58 8.25 -9.82
CA ARG A 86 10.71 7.59 -9.12
C ARG A 86 11.99 7.58 -9.97
N ARG A 87 11.87 7.36 -11.29
CA ARG A 87 13.02 7.37 -12.21
C ARG A 87 13.58 8.78 -12.36
N THR A 88 12.71 9.78 -12.48
CA THR A 88 13.09 11.19 -12.54
C THR A 88 13.81 11.62 -11.27
N LEU A 89 13.29 11.29 -10.09
CA LEU A 89 13.94 11.59 -8.81
C LEU A 89 15.30 10.93 -8.65
N SER A 90 15.44 9.68 -9.09
CA SER A 90 16.73 8.99 -9.06
C SER A 90 17.80 9.71 -9.91
N ARG A 91 17.38 10.35 -11.00
CA ARG A 91 18.26 11.18 -11.83
C ARG A 91 18.55 12.51 -11.16
N LEU A 92 17.52 13.18 -10.63
CA LEU A 92 17.66 14.45 -9.92
C LEU A 92 18.63 14.34 -8.73
N ALA A 93 18.53 13.26 -7.95
CA ALA A 93 19.44 12.97 -6.83
C ALA A 93 20.92 12.88 -7.26
N ARG A 94 21.19 12.61 -8.53
CA ARG A 94 22.55 12.47 -9.10
C ARG A 94 23.05 13.73 -9.80
N THR A 95 22.23 14.78 -9.94
CA THR A 95 22.60 16.01 -10.66
C THR A 95 23.48 16.93 -9.83
N CYS A 96 23.07 17.26 -8.60
CA CYS A 96 23.82 18.16 -7.72
C CYS A 96 23.71 17.73 -6.25
N LYS A 97 24.66 18.20 -5.42
CA LYS A 97 24.70 17.89 -3.98
C LYS A 97 23.45 18.39 -3.25
N ALA A 98 22.90 19.52 -3.68
CA ALA A 98 21.76 20.13 -3.01
C ALA A 98 20.44 19.37 -3.27
N PHE A 99 20.27 18.75 -4.44
CA PHE A 99 19.12 17.85 -4.71
C PHE A 99 19.33 16.43 -4.20
N LYS A 100 20.57 16.02 -3.90
CA LYS A 100 20.88 14.63 -3.51
C LYS A 100 20.08 14.19 -2.29
N GLU A 101 20.20 14.90 -1.19
CA GLU A 101 19.55 14.54 0.07
C GLU A 101 18.01 14.63 0.03
N PRO A 102 17.40 15.74 -0.44
CA PRO A 102 15.95 15.83 -0.47
C PRO A 102 15.32 14.84 -1.47
N ALA A 103 15.95 14.61 -2.63
CA ALA A 103 15.45 13.62 -3.57
C ALA A 103 15.59 12.18 -3.05
N LEU A 104 16.66 11.87 -2.31
CA LEU A 104 16.80 10.56 -1.66
C LEU A 104 15.81 10.37 -0.51
N ASN A 105 15.53 11.41 0.28
CA ASN A 105 14.52 11.35 1.33
C ASN A 105 13.16 10.97 0.75
N VAL A 106 12.75 11.64 -0.31
CA VAL A 106 11.46 11.38 -0.97
C VAL A 106 11.45 10.01 -1.66
N LEU A 107 12.54 9.63 -2.35
CA LEU A 107 12.62 8.35 -3.08
C LEU A 107 12.56 7.12 -2.16
N TRP A 108 13.15 7.22 -0.96
CA TRP A 108 13.23 6.12 0.01
C TRP A 108 12.16 6.19 1.10
N ARG A 109 11.34 7.25 1.13
CA ARG A 109 10.27 7.41 2.12
C ARG A 109 9.27 6.26 2.05
N ASP A 110 8.78 5.97 0.85
CA ASP A 110 7.72 5.00 0.58
C ASP A 110 8.25 3.90 -0.33
N LEU A 111 8.35 2.67 0.22
CA LEU A 111 8.89 1.50 -0.46
C LEU A 111 7.83 0.41 -0.64
N ASP A 112 7.58 0.02 -1.89
CA ASP A 112 6.62 -1.06 -2.20
C ASP A 112 7.19 -2.47 -2.00
N SER A 113 8.48 -2.57 -1.66
CA SER A 113 9.19 -3.83 -1.49
C SER A 113 10.44 -3.66 -0.63
N PHE A 114 10.92 -4.75 -0.03
CA PHE A 114 12.23 -4.82 0.63
C PHE A 114 13.40 -4.93 -0.34
N VAL A 115 13.16 -5.22 -1.63
CA VAL A 115 14.23 -5.39 -2.64
C VAL A 115 15.20 -4.20 -2.72
N PRO A 116 14.76 -2.92 -2.70
CA PRO A 116 15.68 -1.78 -2.69
C PRO A 116 16.61 -1.78 -1.48
N LEU A 117 16.12 -2.12 -0.28
CA LEU A 117 16.95 -2.21 0.94
C LEU A 117 17.98 -3.34 0.81
N LEU A 118 17.56 -4.49 0.30
CA LEU A 118 18.45 -5.63 0.07
C LEU A 118 19.52 -5.33 -1.00
N SER A 119 19.21 -4.50 -1.99
CA SER A 119 20.16 -4.09 -3.02
C SER A 119 21.27 -3.17 -2.52
N LEU A 120 21.18 -2.67 -1.28
CA LEU A 120 22.23 -1.88 -0.64
C LEU A 120 23.38 -2.74 -0.10
N PHE A 121 23.14 -4.04 0.12
CA PHE A 121 24.18 -4.96 0.50
C PHE A 121 25.22 -5.11 -0.64
N PRO A 122 26.51 -5.27 -0.31
CA PRO A 122 27.55 -5.56 -1.30
C PRO A 122 27.17 -6.71 -2.25
N ASN A 123 27.47 -6.55 -3.54
CA ASN A 123 27.14 -7.54 -4.58
C ASN A 123 27.68 -8.95 -4.29
N GLY A 124 28.77 -9.07 -3.54
CA GLY A 124 29.35 -10.36 -3.14
C GLY A 124 28.53 -11.10 -2.08
N LEU A 125 27.63 -10.42 -1.38
CA LEU A 125 26.71 -11.00 -0.38
C LEU A 125 25.42 -11.51 -0.99
N MET A 126 25.09 -11.10 -2.21
CA MET A 126 23.80 -11.42 -2.83
C MET A 126 23.90 -12.74 -3.59
N LYS A 127 22.92 -13.62 -3.40
CA LYS A 127 22.78 -14.80 -4.27
C LYS A 127 22.51 -14.30 -5.70
N ARG A 128 23.24 -14.84 -6.68
CA ARG A 128 22.97 -14.56 -8.10
C ARG A 128 21.50 -14.87 -8.38
N ALA A 129 20.82 -13.95 -9.06
CA ALA A 129 19.36 -13.86 -9.26
C ALA A 129 18.74 -15.02 -10.06
N ARG A 130 19.03 -16.28 -9.71
CA ARG A 130 18.15 -17.40 -10.05
C ARG A 130 17.00 -17.36 -9.05
N ARG A 131 15.77 -17.32 -9.57
CA ARG A 131 14.54 -17.52 -8.79
C ARG A 131 14.75 -18.76 -7.89
N PRO A 132 14.34 -18.71 -6.60
CA PRO A 132 13.37 -17.78 -6.00
C PRO A 132 13.99 -16.60 -5.22
N GLY A 133 13.42 -15.40 -5.42
CA GLY A 133 13.67 -14.20 -4.61
C GLY A 133 15.10 -13.64 -4.57
N LEU A 134 15.23 -12.42 -4.07
CA LEU A 134 16.51 -11.84 -3.68
C LEU A 134 16.89 -12.38 -2.30
N GLY A 135 18.10 -12.92 -2.15
CA GLY A 135 18.57 -13.64 -0.97
C GLY A 135 20.03 -13.33 -0.65
N LEU A 136 20.43 -13.54 0.60
CA LEU A 136 21.82 -13.45 1.05
C LEU A 136 22.56 -14.78 0.85
N ALA A 137 23.77 -14.74 0.33
CA ALA A 137 24.66 -15.87 0.09
C ALA A 137 25.49 -16.24 1.33
N ARG A 138 25.82 -15.24 2.15
CA ARG A 138 26.47 -15.36 3.45
C ARG A 138 25.87 -14.34 4.42
N ASN A 139 26.06 -14.52 5.72
CA ASN A 139 25.65 -13.52 6.70
C ASN A 139 26.48 -12.23 6.50
N PRO A 140 25.83 -11.05 6.53
CA PRO A 140 26.49 -9.76 6.41
C PRO A 140 27.30 -9.43 7.67
N ASP A 141 28.49 -8.85 7.47
CA ASP A 141 29.31 -8.34 8.56
C ASP A 141 28.72 -7.01 9.07
N PRO A 142 29.03 -6.56 10.31
CA PRO A 142 28.50 -5.32 10.86
C PRO A 142 28.65 -4.09 9.94
N ALA A 143 29.77 -3.98 9.24
CA ALA A 143 30.04 -2.88 8.30
C ALA A 143 29.14 -2.91 7.04
N ASP A 144 28.63 -4.08 6.66
CA ASP A 144 27.73 -4.21 5.51
C ASP A 144 26.34 -3.59 5.80
N TRP A 145 25.99 -3.46 7.08
CA TRP A 145 24.73 -2.86 7.53
C TRP A 145 24.73 -1.34 7.52
N ASP A 146 25.89 -0.69 7.59
CA ASP A 146 25.99 0.77 7.71
C ASP A 146 25.24 1.49 6.58
N ARG A 147 25.40 0.99 5.35
CA ARG A 147 24.71 1.54 4.19
C ARG A 147 23.21 1.29 4.26
N LEU A 148 22.79 0.12 4.72
CA LEU A 148 21.38 -0.20 4.85
C LEU A 148 20.72 0.68 5.92
N LEU A 149 21.35 0.82 7.09
CA LEU A 149 20.85 1.67 8.18
C LEU A 149 20.77 3.15 7.79
N ALA A 150 21.79 3.68 7.10
CA ALA A 150 21.79 5.08 6.66
C ALA A 150 20.65 5.42 5.68
N TYR A 151 20.18 4.44 4.91
CA TYR A 151 19.00 4.60 4.06
C TYR A 151 17.71 4.21 4.80
N GLY A 152 17.77 3.24 5.72
CA GLY A 152 16.66 2.78 6.55
C GLY A 152 16.09 3.88 7.44
N GLU A 153 16.90 4.83 7.89
CA GLU A 153 16.45 6.02 8.63
C GLU A 153 15.50 6.92 7.81
N ARG A 154 15.52 6.83 6.48
CA ARG A 154 14.67 7.63 5.58
C ARG A 154 13.32 6.96 5.30
N VAL A 155 13.22 5.65 5.54
CA VAL A 155 12.02 4.86 5.25
C VAL A 155 10.96 5.14 6.30
N ARG A 156 9.78 5.56 5.84
CA ARG A 156 8.61 5.81 6.68
C ARG A 156 7.48 4.83 6.39
N SER A 157 7.33 4.41 5.15
CA SER A 157 6.35 3.41 4.75
C SER A 157 7.00 2.26 3.99
N ILE A 158 6.66 1.03 4.37
CA ILE A 158 7.08 -0.15 3.63
C ILE A 158 5.92 -1.12 3.41
N ALA A 159 5.81 -1.63 2.18
CA ALA A 159 4.90 -2.68 1.81
C ALA A 159 5.65 -3.98 1.48
N TYR A 160 5.07 -5.10 1.88
CA TYR A 160 5.52 -6.44 1.52
C TYR A 160 4.36 -7.31 1.11
N SER A 161 4.60 -8.18 0.14
CA SER A 161 3.62 -9.15 -0.32
C SER A 161 4.30 -10.46 -0.70
N GLU A 162 3.88 -11.54 -0.03
CA GLU A 162 4.39 -12.90 -0.22
C GLU A 162 4.19 -13.38 -1.66
N ALA A 163 3.03 -13.10 -2.26
CA ALA A 163 2.67 -13.49 -3.63
C ALA A 163 3.68 -13.03 -4.70
N HIS A 164 4.43 -11.94 -4.46
CA HIS A 164 5.44 -11.48 -5.41
C HIS A 164 6.69 -12.39 -5.43
N GLY A 165 6.97 -13.11 -4.33
CA GLY A 165 8.13 -13.99 -4.23
C GLY A 165 9.48 -13.28 -4.44
N ASN A 166 9.53 -11.97 -4.15
CA ASN A 166 10.67 -11.11 -4.43
C ASN A 166 11.81 -11.24 -3.42
N VAL A 167 11.54 -11.82 -2.24
CA VAL A 167 12.48 -11.92 -1.12
C VAL A 167 12.52 -13.36 -0.63
N THR A 168 13.71 -13.92 -0.44
CA THR A 168 13.85 -15.26 0.13
C THR A 168 13.56 -15.25 1.64
N PRO A 169 12.78 -16.20 2.19
CA PRO A 169 12.43 -16.22 3.61
C PRO A 169 13.64 -16.31 4.55
N THR A 170 14.79 -16.78 4.06
CA THR A 170 16.05 -16.88 4.83
C THR A 170 16.63 -15.54 5.26
N ILE A 171 16.14 -14.42 4.73
CA ILE A 171 16.62 -13.08 5.10
C ILE A 171 16.07 -12.63 6.45
N PHE A 172 14.82 -12.96 6.77
CA PHE A 172 14.17 -12.45 7.97
C PHE A 172 14.84 -12.90 9.28
N PRO A 173 15.30 -14.16 9.42
CA PRO A 173 16.09 -14.57 10.58
C PRO A 173 17.39 -13.76 10.74
N VAL A 174 18.06 -13.41 9.64
CA VAL A 174 19.29 -12.58 9.67
C VAL A 174 18.98 -11.17 10.17
N PHE A 175 17.82 -10.63 9.78
CA PHE A 175 17.36 -9.32 10.22
C PHE A 175 16.98 -9.33 11.71
N GLU A 176 16.29 -10.36 12.16
CA GLU A 176 15.91 -10.58 13.56
C GLU A 176 17.14 -10.76 14.46
N GLU A 177 18.11 -11.55 14.02
CA GLU A 177 19.38 -11.76 14.72
C GLU A 177 20.17 -10.46 14.87
N TYR A 178 20.27 -9.66 13.80
CA TYR A 178 20.94 -8.37 13.85
C TYR A 178 20.26 -7.41 14.84
N GLN A 179 18.93 -7.28 14.77
CA GLN A 179 18.18 -6.40 15.66
C GLN A 179 18.32 -6.82 17.14
N THR A 180 18.36 -8.12 17.41
CA THR A 180 18.55 -8.66 18.76
C THR A 180 19.96 -8.38 19.27
N LYS A 181 20.98 -8.60 18.44
CA LYS A 181 22.39 -8.40 18.83
C LYS A 181 22.75 -6.93 19.02
N GLN A 182 22.24 -6.05 18.17
CA GLN A 182 22.57 -4.62 18.19
C GLN A 182 21.55 -3.78 18.97
N SER A 183 20.44 -4.37 19.43
CA SER A 183 19.30 -3.67 20.05
C SER A 183 18.84 -2.44 19.22
N ARG A 184 18.95 -2.54 17.89
CA ARG A 184 18.70 -1.44 16.96
C ARG A 184 17.77 -1.90 15.85
N PHE A 185 16.68 -1.17 15.65
CA PHE A 185 15.76 -1.40 14.54
C PHE A 185 16.40 -1.04 13.21
N ILE A 186 16.16 -1.88 12.19
CA ILE A 186 16.64 -1.65 10.82
C ILE A 186 15.96 -0.41 10.21
N LEU A 187 14.69 -0.19 10.54
CA LEU A 187 13.85 0.91 10.07
C LEU A 187 13.34 1.72 11.28
N PRO A 188 14.19 2.55 11.90
CA PRO A 188 13.85 3.20 13.17
C PRO A 188 12.68 4.19 13.05
N ASN A 189 12.56 4.86 11.91
CA ASN A 189 11.55 5.90 11.64
C ASN A 189 10.33 5.38 10.87
N LEU A 190 10.08 4.06 10.91
CA LEU A 190 8.94 3.48 10.23
C LEU A 190 7.64 3.94 10.90
N THR A 191 6.73 4.50 10.11
CA THR A 191 5.42 4.98 10.56
C THR A 191 4.28 4.14 9.99
N ALA A 192 4.47 3.53 8.81
CA ALA A 192 3.46 2.73 8.14
C ALA A 192 4.04 1.38 7.66
N LEU A 193 3.36 0.29 8.00
CA LEU A 193 3.71 -1.07 7.57
C LEU A 193 2.52 -1.71 6.87
N THR A 194 2.71 -2.14 5.63
CA THR A 194 1.74 -2.96 4.89
C THR A 194 2.31 -4.35 4.68
N TRP A 195 1.61 -5.37 5.16
CA TRP A 195 2.07 -6.75 5.15
C TRP A 195 1.00 -7.69 4.60
N LYS A 196 1.23 -8.20 3.39
CA LYS A 196 0.35 -9.18 2.73
C LYS A 196 0.98 -10.57 2.83
N ALA A 197 0.44 -11.40 3.72
CA ALA A 197 0.94 -12.74 4.00
C ALA A 197 -0.10 -13.80 3.61
N ASP A 198 0.28 -14.76 2.79
CA ASP A 198 -0.55 -15.90 2.45
C ASP A 198 -0.44 -16.98 3.53
N THR A 199 0.75 -17.16 4.12
CA THR A 199 0.98 -18.17 5.17
C THR A 199 1.32 -17.56 6.55
N PRO A 200 0.92 -18.21 7.66
CA PRO A 200 1.11 -17.66 9.01
C PRO A 200 2.58 -17.46 9.39
N ALA A 201 3.48 -18.25 8.81
CA ALA A 201 4.93 -18.11 9.05
C ALA A 201 5.45 -16.74 8.60
N TRP A 202 4.93 -16.15 7.52
CA TRP A 202 5.33 -14.81 7.09
C TRP A 202 4.67 -13.72 7.91
N LEU A 203 3.47 -13.95 8.45
CA LEU A 203 2.85 -13.03 9.38
C LEU A 203 3.74 -12.83 10.62
N GLU A 204 4.28 -13.91 11.19
CA GLU A 204 5.21 -13.84 12.31
C GLU A 204 6.47 -13.02 11.99
N LYS A 205 6.95 -13.04 10.72
CA LYS A 205 8.11 -12.23 10.30
C LYS A 205 7.86 -10.74 10.29
N SER A 206 6.59 -10.29 10.24
CA SER A 206 6.26 -8.87 10.33
C SER A 206 6.60 -8.27 11.70
N ILE A 207 6.58 -9.07 12.77
CA ILE A 207 6.84 -8.63 14.16
C ILE A 207 8.23 -7.99 14.28
N ALA A 208 9.21 -8.48 13.52
CA ALA A 208 10.57 -7.94 13.52
C ALA A 208 10.69 -6.51 12.97
N PHE A 209 9.64 -5.97 12.35
CA PHE A 209 9.63 -4.59 11.82
C PHE A 209 8.64 -3.68 12.54
N MET A 210 7.95 -4.18 13.57
CA MET A 210 7.05 -3.38 14.39
C MET A 210 7.87 -2.59 15.42
N ASN A 211 8.13 -1.32 15.12
CA ASN A 211 8.72 -0.38 16.04
C ASN A 211 7.62 0.30 16.89
N PRO A 212 7.93 0.83 18.08
CA PRO A 212 6.95 1.54 18.91
C PRO A 212 6.40 2.81 18.24
N GLY A 213 7.16 3.39 17.30
CA GLY A 213 6.75 4.55 16.50
C GLY A 213 5.79 4.25 15.35
N LEU A 214 5.38 2.98 15.16
CA LEU A 214 4.45 2.61 14.10
C LEU A 214 3.06 3.21 14.37
N GLN A 215 2.56 3.97 13.39
CA GLN A 215 1.26 4.64 13.46
C GLN A 215 0.20 3.94 12.61
N SER A 216 0.61 3.36 11.47
CA SER A 216 -0.29 2.67 10.54
C SER A 216 0.15 1.25 10.30
N LEU A 217 -0.76 0.30 10.49
CA LEU A 217 -0.53 -1.11 10.21
C LEU A 217 -1.65 -1.65 9.32
N THR A 218 -1.26 -2.22 8.19
CA THR A 218 -2.15 -2.88 7.23
C THR A 218 -1.72 -4.32 7.08
N ILE A 219 -2.57 -5.25 7.48
CA ILE A 219 -2.30 -6.68 7.36
C ILE A 219 -3.36 -7.31 6.48
N GLU A 220 -2.91 -8.06 5.48
CA GLU A 220 -3.78 -8.87 4.62
C GLU A 220 -3.37 -10.33 4.76
N MET A 221 -4.34 -11.20 5.09
CA MET A 221 -4.06 -12.62 5.33
C MET A 221 -4.85 -13.57 4.45
N GLY A 222 -4.11 -14.45 3.75
CA GLY A 222 -4.62 -15.49 2.86
C GLY A 222 -5.30 -16.67 3.58
N GLN A 223 -4.68 -17.18 4.65
CA GLN A 223 -5.03 -18.44 5.30
C GLN A 223 -5.43 -18.27 6.78
N LYS A 224 -6.03 -19.31 7.38
CA LYS A 224 -6.38 -19.29 8.80
C LYS A 224 -5.13 -19.51 9.66
N SER A 225 -4.92 -18.67 10.68
CA SER A 225 -3.92 -18.89 11.72
C SER A 225 -4.61 -19.24 13.04
N SER A 226 -4.16 -20.31 13.71
CA SER A 226 -4.60 -20.64 15.07
C SER A 226 -4.00 -19.70 16.13
N LYS A 227 -2.89 -19.02 15.81
CA LYS A 227 -2.18 -18.11 16.71
C LYS A 227 -2.48 -16.63 16.44
N MET A 228 -3.64 -16.34 15.84
CA MET A 228 -3.99 -14.97 15.48
C MET A 228 -4.18 -14.09 16.71
N SER A 229 -4.80 -14.62 17.77
CA SER A 229 -4.95 -13.92 19.05
C SER A 229 -3.59 -13.49 19.60
N ASP A 230 -2.67 -14.43 19.69
CA ASP A 230 -1.33 -14.19 20.24
C ASP A 230 -0.60 -13.14 19.40
N PHE A 231 -0.70 -13.25 18.06
CA PHE A 231 -0.12 -12.26 17.16
C PHE A 231 -0.70 -10.86 17.41
N MET A 232 -2.03 -10.73 17.52
CA MET A 232 -2.70 -9.46 17.79
C MET A 232 -2.28 -8.90 19.16
N ASP A 233 -2.23 -9.73 20.20
CA ASP A 233 -1.73 -9.33 21.52
C ASP A 233 -0.30 -8.77 21.45
N HIS A 234 0.57 -9.43 20.68
CA HIS A 234 1.95 -8.96 20.48
C HIS A 234 2.02 -7.64 19.71
N VAL A 235 1.17 -7.45 18.68
CA VAL A 235 1.07 -6.20 17.92
C VAL A 235 0.65 -5.07 18.84
N MET A 236 -0.41 -5.29 19.60
CA MET A 236 -1.01 -4.30 20.47
C MET A 236 -0.11 -3.95 21.66
N ALA A 237 0.65 -4.91 22.19
CA ALA A 237 1.62 -4.67 23.25
C ALA A 237 2.84 -3.85 22.78
N LYS A 238 3.26 -3.99 21.51
CA LYS A 238 4.48 -3.36 20.99
C LYS A 238 4.28 -2.01 20.31
N THR A 239 3.05 -1.68 19.88
CA THR A 239 2.81 -0.56 18.97
C THR A 239 1.75 0.41 19.48
N SER A 240 1.81 1.66 19.02
CA SER A 240 0.86 2.72 19.35
C SER A 240 0.12 3.20 18.10
N LEU A 241 -0.69 2.30 17.55
CA LEU A 241 -1.35 2.49 16.26
C LEU A 241 -2.45 3.56 16.31
N ALA A 242 -2.44 4.45 15.32
CA ALA A 242 -3.52 5.39 15.00
C ALA A 242 -4.39 4.88 13.83
N SER A 243 -3.80 4.09 12.92
CA SER A 243 -4.47 3.52 11.77
C SER A 243 -4.26 2.01 11.73
N PHE A 244 -5.35 1.25 11.73
CA PHE A 244 -5.30 -0.20 11.66
C PHE A 244 -6.22 -0.71 10.56
N SER A 245 -5.64 -1.47 9.63
CA SER A 245 -6.37 -2.12 8.55
C SER A 245 -6.09 -3.60 8.58
N PHE A 246 -7.16 -4.39 8.60
CA PHE A 246 -7.08 -5.82 8.74
C PHE A 246 -8.01 -6.48 7.74
N THR A 247 -7.43 -7.26 6.83
CA THR A 247 -8.18 -8.00 5.82
C THR A 247 -7.94 -9.50 6.00
N LEU A 248 -9.04 -10.24 6.17
CA LEU A 248 -9.02 -11.69 6.35
C LEU A 248 -10.03 -12.33 5.41
N HIS A 249 -9.66 -13.47 4.82
CA HIS A 249 -10.62 -14.33 4.12
C HIS A 249 -11.41 -15.26 5.07
N ASN A 250 -11.06 -15.28 6.36
CA ASN A 250 -11.68 -16.11 7.39
C ASN A 250 -12.35 -15.25 8.45
N ASN A 251 -13.15 -15.88 9.32
CA ASN A 251 -13.80 -15.20 10.43
C ASN A 251 -12.80 -14.53 11.38
N LEU A 252 -13.15 -13.34 11.87
CA LEU A 252 -12.45 -12.69 12.98
C LEU A 252 -12.41 -13.59 14.22
N PRO A 253 -11.33 -13.54 15.04
CA PRO A 253 -11.26 -14.22 16.32
C PRO A 253 -12.36 -13.76 17.29
N ASP A 254 -12.92 -14.66 18.10
CA ASP A 254 -13.99 -14.32 19.04
C ASP A 254 -13.54 -13.31 20.12
N ASN A 255 -12.27 -13.38 20.52
CA ASN A 255 -11.63 -12.48 21.48
C ASN A 255 -11.07 -11.19 20.85
N PHE A 256 -11.32 -10.94 19.55
CA PHE A 256 -10.76 -9.79 18.84
C PHE A 256 -11.08 -8.45 19.52
N VAL A 257 -12.34 -8.27 19.93
CA VAL A 257 -12.78 -7.02 20.58
C VAL A 257 -12.08 -6.84 21.94
N GLU A 258 -11.89 -7.92 22.70
CA GLU A 258 -11.25 -7.88 24.03
C GLU A 258 -9.77 -7.48 23.93
N ILE A 259 -9.08 -7.96 22.89
CA ILE A 259 -7.67 -7.60 22.62
C ILE A 259 -7.53 -6.14 22.19
N MET A 260 -8.49 -5.64 21.40
CA MET A 260 -8.40 -4.31 20.79
C MET A 260 -8.99 -3.19 21.66
N GLN A 261 -9.93 -3.50 22.56
CA GLN A 261 -10.63 -2.54 23.42
C GLN A 261 -9.72 -1.74 24.38
N PRO A 262 -8.61 -2.26 24.91
CA PRO A 262 -7.66 -1.44 25.68
C PRO A 262 -7.03 -0.31 24.86
N HIS A 263 -7.02 -0.43 23.54
CA HIS A 263 -6.30 0.46 22.63
C HIS A 263 -7.27 1.41 21.89
N ASN A 264 -7.83 2.38 22.61
CA ASN A 264 -8.85 3.29 22.07
C ASN A 264 -8.30 4.55 21.36
N ARG A 265 -7.12 4.47 20.74
CA ARG A 265 -6.48 5.61 20.06
C ARG A 265 -6.57 5.55 18.52
N PHE A 266 -7.33 4.60 17.99
CA PHE A 266 -7.51 4.48 16.55
C PHE A 266 -8.29 5.67 15.98
N GLU A 267 -7.67 6.37 15.04
CA GLU A 267 -8.30 7.38 14.19
C GLU A 267 -8.88 6.75 12.92
N LYS A 268 -8.24 5.70 12.42
CA LYS A 268 -8.67 4.98 11.21
C LYS A 268 -8.73 3.49 11.49
N LEU A 269 -9.88 2.88 11.18
CA LEU A 269 -10.09 1.45 11.31
C LEU A 269 -10.66 0.90 10.01
N ALA A 270 -10.03 -0.14 9.45
CA ALA A 270 -10.54 -0.86 8.29
C ALA A 270 -10.61 -2.35 8.61
N LEU A 271 -11.81 -2.93 8.56
CA LEU A 271 -12.04 -4.35 8.82
C LEU A 271 -12.72 -4.98 7.60
N MET A 272 -11.94 -5.72 6.84
CA MET A 272 -12.42 -6.48 5.66
C MET A 272 -12.32 -7.97 5.99
N ALA A 273 -13.21 -8.44 6.85
CA ALA A 273 -13.22 -9.81 7.32
C ALA A 273 -14.65 -10.30 7.58
N PRO A 274 -14.95 -11.58 7.27
CA PRO A 274 -16.12 -12.22 7.82
C PRO A 274 -16.20 -12.08 9.35
N GLY A 275 -17.38 -11.70 9.86
CA GLY A 275 -17.58 -11.42 11.30
C GLY A 275 -17.31 -9.98 11.73
N ALA A 276 -16.78 -9.11 10.84
CA ALA A 276 -16.61 -7.68 11.14
C ALA A 276 -17.95 -6.96 11.44
N LEU A 277 -19.06 -7.51 10.95
CA LEU A 277 -20.42 -7.00 11.20
C LEU A 277 -21.09 -7.56 12.47
N ALA A 278 -20.34 -8.24 13.34
CA ALA A 278 -20.91 -8.69 14.62
C ALA A 278 -21.29 -7.49 15.52
N ALA A 279 -22.38 -7.62 16.26
CA ALA A 279 -22.90 -6.59 17.17
C ALA A 279 -21.84 -6.06 18.15
N ARG A 280 -21.00 -6.97 18.69
CA ARG A 280 -19.88 -6.63 19.59
C ARG A 280 -18.86 -5.68 18.94
N VAL A 281 -18.55 -5.88 17.65
CA VAL A 281 -17.64 -5.02 16.89
C VAL A 281 -18.30 -3.65 16.66
N GLY A 282 -19.60 -3.62 16.38
CA GLY A 282 -20.35 -2.37 16.28
C GLY A 282 -20.36 -1.55 17.57
N LYS A 283 -20.63 -2.19 18.72
CA LYS A 283 -20.55 -1.55 20.04
C LYS A 283 -19.17 -1.00 20.34
N TRP A 284 -18.13 -1.76 20.04
CA TRP A 284 -16.75 -1.33 20.26
C TRP A 284 -16.37 -0.14 19.36
N THR A 285 -16.62 -0.25 18.05
CA THR A 285 -16.25 0.81 17.08
C THR A 285 -17.04 2.09 17.28
N SER A 286 -18.32 2.01 17.66
CA SER A 286 -19.15 3.19 17.96
C SER A 286 -18.73 3.91 19.25
N GLY A 287 -18.15 3.19 20.21
CA GLY A 287 -17.64 3.74 21.47
C GLY A 287 -16.26 4.40 21.38
N MET A 288 -15.61 4.37 20.22
CA MET A 288 -14.28 4.98 20.05
C MET A 288 -14.34 6.50 19.96
N PRO A 289 -13.67 7.24 20.86
CA PRO A 289 -13.75 8.71 20.87
C PRO A 289 -12.99 9.37 19.72
N PHE A 290 -11.94 8.73 19.19
CA PHE A 290 -11.06 9.34 18.17
C PHE A 290 -11.28 8.80 16.76
N LEU A 291 -12.22 7.86 16.56
CA LEU A 291 -12.44 7.22 15.27
C LEU A 291 -13.03 8.23 14.26
N ARG A 292 -12.24 8.59 13.25
CA ARG A 292 -12.61 9.51 12.16
C ARG A 292 -12.89 8.79 10.86
N SER A 293 -12.22 7.66 10.62
CA SER A 293 -12.35 6.89 9.38
C SER A 293 -12.70 5.44 9.69
N LEU A 294 -13.77 4.93 9.09
CA LEU A 294 -14.16 3.52 9.18
C LEU A 294 -14.30 2.92 7.79
N SER A 295 -13.69 1.76 7.57
CA SER A 295 -13.89 0.95 6.37
C SER A 295 -14.44 -0.42 6.75
N LEU A 296 -15.52 -0.83 6.10
CA LEU A 296 -16.16 -2.13 6.32
C LEU A 296 -16.54 -2.79 5.00
N ASP A 297 -16.49 -4.12 5.01
CA ASP A 297 -16.95 -4.94 3.89
C ASP A 297 -18.34 -5.54 4.15
N LEU A 298 -19.29 -5.16 3.29
CA LEU A 298 -20.70 -5.55 3.30
C LEU A 298 -21.04 -6.51 2.15
N SER A 299 -20.05 -6.93 1.35
CA SER A 299 -20.25 -7.83 0.22
C SER A 299 -20.70 -9.23 0.67
N ASN A 300 -21.65 -9.81 -0.06
CA ASN A 300 -22.24 -11.14 0.24
C ASN A 300 -22.82 -11.27 1.66
N ARG A 301 -23.37 -10.18 2.22
CA ARG A 301 -24.03 -10.17 3.54
C ARG A 301 -25.53 -9.98 3.38
N THR A 302 -26.29 -10.48 4.35
CA THR A 302 -27.73 -10.19 4.43
C THR A 302 -27.94 -8.81 5.05
N THR A 303 -29.01 -8.12 4.65
CA THR A 303 -29.43 -6.86 5.27
C THR A 303 -29.65 -7.00 6.78
N THR A 304 -30.11 -8.16 7.23
CA THR A 304 -30.26 -8.50 8.66
C THR A 304 -28.94 -8.55 9.42
N ALA A 305 -27.85 -9.00 8.79
CA ALA A 305 -26.52 -8.99 9.41
C ALA A 305 -25.99 -7.56 9.55
N VAL A 306 -26.31 -6.68 8.60
CA VAL A 306 -25.98 -5.25 8.66
C VAL A 306 -26.77 -4.55 9.76
N GLU A 307 -28.06 -4.83 9.91
CA GLU A 307 -28.86 -4.34 11.05
C GLU A 307 -28.29 -4.84 12.38
N GLY A 308 -27.94 -6.14 12.45
CA GLY A 308 -27.38 -6.76 13.64
C GLY A 308 -26.07 -6.15 14.14
N PHE A 309 -25.29 -5.49 13.27
CA PHE A 309 -24.11 -4.71 13.69
C PHE A 309 -24.47 -3.61 14.69
N PHE A 310 -25.67 -3.05 14.60
CA PHE A 310 -26.13 -1.96 15.46
C PHE A 310 -26.90 -2.42 16.71
N ASP A 311 -27.19 -3.71 16.85
CA ASP A 311 -28.00 -4.26 17.96
C ASP A 311 -27.42 -3.91 19.34
N ASP A 312 -26.10 -4.10 19.52
CA ASP A 312 -25.41 -3.91 20.82
C ASP A 312 -24.99 -2.46 21.09
N ILE A 313 -25.10 -1.57 20.10
CA ILE A 313 -24.76 -0.14 20.21
C ILE A 313 -25.76 0.57 21.15
N SER A 314 -26.85 -0.12 21.53
CA SER A 314 -27.84 0.32 22.52
C SER A 314 -27.98 -0.66 23.70
N PRO A 315 -27.66 -0.21 24.92
CA PRO A 315 -28.59 -0.41 26.04
C PRO A 315 -28.70 0.89 26.85
N GLY A 316 -29.46 1.85 26.33
CA GLY A 316 -29.77 3.13 26.98
C GLY A 316 -31.18 3.23 27.56
N SER A 317 -31.91 2.12 27.68
CA SER A 317 -33.06 2.04 28.60
C SER A 317 -32.63 1.17 29.77
N GLY A 318 -32.86 1.64 31.00
CA GLY A 318 -32.49 0.97 32.24
C GLY A 318 -33.22 -0.34 32.51
N TYR A 319 -33.25 -1.24 31.54
CA TYR A 319 -33.72 -2.62 31.67
C TYR A 319 -32.57 -3.57 31.41
N SER A 320 -31.47 -3.41 32.16
CA SER A 320 -30.64 -4.56 32.49
C SER A 320 -31.47 -5.47 33.40
N THR A 321 -32.20 -6.42 32.83
CA THR A 321 -32.60 -7.58 33.63
C THR A 321 -31.30 -8.30 33.99
N PRO A 322 -30.98 -8.47 35.29
CA PRO A 322 -29.77 -9.18 35.69
C PRO A 322 -29.78 -10.58 35.09
N SER A 323 -28.67 -11.00 34.51
CA SER A 323 -28.40 -12.41 34.24
C SER A 323 -28.64 -13.18 35.52
N SER A 324 -29.56 -14.13 35.43
CA SER A 324 -30.04 -15.06 36.46
C SER A 324 -29.07 -15.23 37.63
N VAL A 325 -29.37 -14.56 38.75
CA VAL A 325 -28.89 -15.01 40.05
C VAL A 325 -29.46 -16.40 40.24
N GLY A 326 -28.58 -17.38 40.44
CA GLY A 326 -28.96 -18.72 40.85
C GLY A 326 -29.76 -18.67 42.13
N GLY A 327 -31.09 -18.66 41.99
CA GLY A 327 -32.03 -19.00 43.02
C GLY A 327 -32.33 -20.48 42.87
N THR A 328 -31.59 -21.30 43.61
CA THR A 328 -32.04 -22.64 43.95
C THR A 328 -33.27 -22.49 44.84
N ASP A 329 -34.49 -22.64 44.31
CA ASP A 329 -35.58 -23.27 45.07
C ASP A 329 -36.78 -23.69 44.21
N SER A 330 -37.18 -24.93 44.45
CA SER A 330 -38.48 -25.58 44.25
C SER A 330 -39.40 -25.21 43.07
N GLY A 331 -39.62 -26.22 42.21
CA GLY A 331 -40.99 -26.70 42.00
C GLY A 331 -41.62 -26.49 40.63
N ILE A 332 -41.68 -27.58 39.86
CA ILE A 332 -42.85 -27.98 39.05
C ILE A 332 -43.39 -26.89 38.11
N PHE A 333 -42.86 -26.79 36.90
CA PHE A 333 -43.66 -26.60 35.67
C PHE A 333 -42.71 -26.72 34.46
N SER A 334 -42.78 -27.86 33.78
CA SER A 334 -42.25 -27.99 32.42
C SER A 334 -43.26 -27.35 31.47
N GLY A 335 -42.86 -26.29 30.77
CA GLY A 335 -43.70 -25.67 29.74
C GLY A 335 -42.99 -24.50 29.08
N ASP A 336 -42.54 -24.71 27.85
CA ASP A 336 -42.18 -23.71 26.82
C ASP A 336 -41.68 -22.36 27.35
N GLU A 337 -40.36 -22.27 27.57
CA GLU A 337 -39.67 -20.99 27.68
C GLU A 337 -39.65 -20.35 26.29
N LEU A 338 -40.74 -19.63 25.95
CA LEU A 338 -40.85 -18.84 24.74
C LEU A 338 -39.73 -17.81 24.69
N ASP A 339 -38.88 -17.88 23.68
CA ASP A 339 -37.82 -16.90 23.45
C ASP A 339 -38.43 -15.55 23.05
N PHE A 340 -38.61 -14.67 24.02
CA PHE A 340 -39.17 -13.32 23.83
C PHE A 340 -38.18 -12.34 23.18
N SER A 341 -36.99 -12.77 22.77
CA SER A 341 -36.01 -11.89 22.11
C SER A 341 -36.53 -11.36 20.77
N ASP A 342 -37.25 -12.17 19.99
CA ASP A 342 -37.83 -11.77 18.71
C ASP A 342 -39.06 -10.85 18.87
N ILE A 343 -39.84 -11.04 19.95
CA ILE A 343 -40.99 -10.19 20.29
C ILE A 343 -40.50 -8.82 20.79
N ARG A 344 -39.37 -8.78 21.52
CA ARG A 344 -38.73 -7.51 21.93
C ARG A 344 -38.09 -6.77 20.76
N LYS A 345 -37.40 -7.48 19.85
CA LYS A 345 -36.85 -6.90 18.61
C LYS A 345 -37.95 -6.31 17.73
N SER A 346 -39.10 -6.97 17.63
CA SER A 346 -40.26 -6.43 16.88
C SER A 346 -40.94 -5.26 17.58
N ALA A 347 -41.01 -5.24 18.91
CA ALA A 347 -41.53 -4.09 19.68
C ALA A 347 -40.65 -2.83 19.54
N VAL A 348 -39.32 -2.99 19.51
CA VAL A 348 -38.37 -1.88 19.26
C VAL A 348 -38.48 -1.34 17.84
N ARG A 349 -38.78 -2.20 16.84
CA ARG A 349 -39.07 -1.78 15.46
C ARG A 349 -40.40 -1.02 15.32
N LEU A 350 -41.36 -1.24 16.22
CA LEU A 350 -42.67 -0.58 16.24
C LEU A 350 -42.64 0.80 16.91
N THR A 351 -41.73 1.03 17.85
CA THR A 351 -41.43 2.37 18.36
C THR A 351 -40.51 3.07 17.37
N ASN A 352 -41.06 4.02 16.62
CA ASN A 352 -40.41 4.79 15.56
C ASN A 352 -39.30 5.73 16.07
N ASP A 353 -38.38 5.21 16.86
CA ASP A 353 -37.19 5.90 17.27
C ASP A 353 -36.13 5.74 16.19
N GLY A 354 -36.10 6.74 15.31
CA GLY A 354 -34.98 6.95 14.39
C GLY A 354 -33.63 6.92 15.13
N PRO A 355 -32.51 6.79 14.40
CA PRO A 355 -31.21 6.48 14.98
C PRO A 355 -30.87 7.48 16.10
N ARG A 356 -30.87 7.00 17.35
CA ARG A 356 -30.73 7.83 18.55
C ARG A 356 -29.26 8.12 18.85
N ARG A 357 -29.03 9.36 19.29
CA ARG A 357 -27.78 10.11 19.33
C ARG A 357 -26.63 9.39 20.04
N GLY A 358 -25.46 9.33 19.38
CA GLY A 358 -24.17 9.05 20.03
C GLY A 358 -23.27 8.05 19.30
N ALA A 359 -23.82 7.16 18.49
CA ALA A 359 -23.04 6.20 17.72
C ALA A 359 -22.19 6.92 16.66
N PHE A 360 -20.87 6.67 16.67
CA PHE A 360 -19.91 7.26 15.71
C PHE A 360 -19.83 8.79 15.74
N ALA A 361 -19.90 9.42 16.92
CA ALA A 361 -19.99 10.87 17.07
C ALA A 361 -18.95 11.71 16.29
N HIS A 362 -17.74 11.19 16.09
CA HIS A 362 -16.63 11.90 15.43
C HIS A 362 -16.28 11.37 14.03
N LEU A 363 -17.11 10.49 13.47
CA LEU A 363 -16.83 9.83 12.20
C LEU A 363 -17.08 10.77 11.03
N GLN A 364 -16.02 11.01 10.26
CA GLN A 364 -15.97 11.96 9.14
C GLN A 364 -15.86 11.25 7.79
N HIS A 365 -15.08 10.17 7.75
CA HIS A 365 -14.80 9.42 6.54
C HIS A 365 -15.37 8.01 6.67
N ILE A 366 -16.10 7.56 5.66
CA ILE A 366 -16.56 6.18 5.60
C ILE A 366 -16.28 5.56 4.25
N GLN A 367 -15.77 4.33 4.27
CA GLN A 367 -15.56 3.51 3.09
C GLN A 367 -16.36 2.22 3.23
N LEU A 368 -17.30 1.98 2.33
CA LEU A 368 -18.13 0.77 2.33
C LEU A 368 -17.99 0.05 0.99
N THR A 369 -17.76 -1.26 1.06
CA THR A 369 -17.81 -2.18 -0.10
C THR A 369 -19.05 -3.06 0.01
N GLY A 370 -19.78 -3.28 -1.09
CA GLY A 370 -20.86 -4.28 -1.15
C GLY A 370 -22.12 -3.86 -1.91
N ASP A 371 -23.21 -4.59 -1.67
CA ASP A 371 -24.48 -4.41 -2.38
C ASP A 371 -25.15 -3.08 -2.03
N THR A 372 -25.83 -2.47 -3.01
CA THR A 372 -26.53 -1.19 -2.84
C THR A 372 -27.52 -1.22 -1.66
N ALA A 373 -28.23 -2.34 -1.46
CA ALA A 373 -29.17 -2.51 -0.36
C ALA A 373 -28.48 -2.47 1.01
N ASN A 374 -27.35 -3.17 1.16
CA ASN A 374 -26.58 -3.26 2.41
C ASN A 374 -25.91 -1.93 2.76
N VAL A 375 -25.36 -1.25 1.75
CA VAL A 375 -24.79 0.10 1.93
C VAL A 375 -25.88 1.08 2.37
N ALA A 376 -27.06 1.04 1.73
CA ALA A 376 -28.17 1.90 2.10
C ALA A 376 -28.71 1.62 3.50
N THR A 377 -28.80 0.36 3.94
CA THR A 377 -29.20 0.04 5.31
C THR A 377 -28.17 0.53 6.32
N PHE A 378 -26.87 0.32 6.07
CA PHE A 378 -25.81 0.80 6.96
C PHE A 378 -25.85 2.33 7.12
N LEU A 379 -25.94 3.08 6.01
CA LEU A 379 -25.96 4.54 6.05
C LEU A 379 -27.18 5.12 6.79
N LYS A 380 -28.32 4.42 6.83
CA LYS A 380 -29.51 4.85 7.60
C LYS A 380 -29.25 4.92 9.11
N HIS A 381 -28.32 4.11 9.62
CA HIS A 381 -28.02 4.05 11.05
C HIS A 381 -26.92 5.03 11.49
N ILE A 382 -26.22 5.67 10.54
CA ILE A 382 -25.19 6.66 10.85
C ILE A 382 -25.84 8.02 11.09
N THR A 383 -25.47 8.67 12.19
CA THR A 383 -25.95 10.02 12.55
C THR A 383 -24.85 11.08 12.57
N SER A 384 -23.62 10.70 12.21
CA SER A 384 -22.45 11.57 12.24
C SER A 384 -22.38 12.50 11.01
N PRO A 385 -21.74 13.68 11.13
CA PRO A 385 -21.53 14.59 10.01
C PRO A 385 -20.39 14.08 9.11
N LEU A 386 -20.74 13.18 8.19
CA LEU A 386 -19.81 12.64 7.19
C LEU A 386 -19.34 13.74 6.23
N THR A 387 -18.02 13.88 6.08
CA THR A 387 -17.39 14.80 5.11
C THR A 387 -17.01 14.09 3.81
N GLN A 388 -16.71 12.79 3.88
CA GLN A 388 -16.33 11.97 2.73
C GLN A 388 -16.97 10.58 2.83
N ILE A 389 -17.54 10.13 1.71
CA ILE A 389 -18.18 8.82 1.59
C ILE A 389 -17.63 8.16 0.33
N ASP A 390 -16.85 7.10 0.51
CA ASP A 390 -16.30 6.30 -0.59
C ASP A 390 -17.06 4.97 -0.67
N LEU A 391 -17.85 4.80 -1.74
CA LEU A 391 -18.69 3.63 -1.93
C LEU A 391 -18.17 2.78 -3.10
N ILE A 392 -17.88 1.52 -2.82
CA ILE A 392 -17.53 0.52 -3.84
C ILE A 392 -18.73 -0.42 -3.95
N ILE A 393 -19.59 -0.13 -4.91
CA ILE A 393 -20.86 -0.84 -5.11
C ILE A 393 -20.64 -1.99 -6.11
N GLU A 394 -20.91 -3.22 -5.68
CA GLU A 394 -20.75 -4.42 -6.52
C GLU A 394 -21.93 -4.63 -7.50
N ASP A 395 -23.16 -4.32 -7.07
CA ASP A 395 -24.36 -4.29 -7.92
C ASP A 395 -24.82 -2.84 -8.13
N PRO A 396 -24.26 -2.12 -9.12
CA PRO A 396 -24.65 -0.74 -9.38
C PRO A 396 -26.11 -0.71 -9.84
N PRO A 397 -26.94 0.23 -9.33
CA PRO A 397 -28.35 0.28 -9.66
C PRO A 397 -28.54 0.32 -11.18
N ALA A 398 -29.40 -0.56 -11.69
CA ALA A 398 -29.75 -0.60 -13.09
C ALA A 398 -30.14 0.81 -13.56
N ARG A 399 -29.48 1.34 -14.60
CA ARG A 399 -29.87 2.59 -15.24
C ARG A 399 -31.27 2.40 -15.81
N THR A 400 -32.29 2.78 -15.06
CA THR A 400 -33.65 2.83 -15.57
C THR A 400 -33.68 3.85 -16.69
N THR A 401 -33.78 3.35 -17.92
CA THR A 401 -34.11 4.13 -19.09
C THR A 401 -35.50 4.68 -18.88
N GLY A 402 -35.58 5.91 -18.36
CA GLY A 402 -36.82 6.66 -18.20
C GLY A 402 -37.46 6.91 -19.55
N LYS A 403 -38.25 5.95 -20.04
CA LYS A 403 -39.38 6.24 -20.92
C LYS A 403 -40.52 6.71 -20.05
N THR A 404 -40.53 8.00 -19.74
CA THR A 404 -41.76 8.74 -19.47
C THR A 404 -41.87 9.84 -20.51
N SER A 405 -42.85 9.66 -21.39
CA SER A 405 -43.29 10.63 -22.38
C SER A 405 -43.81 11.90 -21.67
N ALA A 406 -43.07 12.99 -21.78
CA ALA A 406 -43.63 14.34 -21.73
C ALA A 406 -42.82 15.25 -22.67
N THR A 407 -43.50 15.70 -23.71
CA THR A 407 -43.03 16.55 -24.79
C THR A 407 -42.83 17.99 -24.31
N SER A 408 -41.65 18.60 -24.51
CA SER A 408 -41.46 19.90 -25.20
C SER A 408 -40.02 20.42 -25.16
N SER A 409 -39.49 20.68 -26.38
CA SER A 409 -38.44 21.63 -26.82
C SER A 409 -37.12 21.76 -26.01
N ALA A 410 -35.97 21.25 -26.45
CA ALA A 410 -35.14 21.49 -27.66
C ALA A 410 -34.23 22.75 -27.60
N THR A 411 -32.90 22.55 -27.49
CA THR A 411 -31.82 23.20 -28.29
C THR A 411 -30.49 22.46 -27.99
N SER A 412 -30.11 21.40 -28.72
CA SER A 412 -29.17 21.34 -29.86
C SER A 412 -27.78 21.97 -29.67
N SER A 413 -26.72 21.15 -29.68
CA SER A 413 -25.64 21.29 -30.67
C SER A 413 -24.95 19.94 -30.89
N ALA A 414 -24.88 19.56 -32.16
CA ALA A 414 -24.48 18.25 -32.67
C ALA A 414 -23.05 18.30 -33.24
N THR A 415 -22.36 17.17 -33.12
CA THR A 415 -21.27 16.74 -34.00
C THR A 415 -21.82 16.34 -35.39
N PRO A 416 -21.03 16.46 -36.47
CA PRO A 416 -21.43 15.96 -37.78
C PRO A 416 -20.90 14.54 -38.05
N SER A 417 -21.70 13.82 -38.83
CA SER A 417 -21.54 12.45 -39.32
C SER A 417 -21.25 12.39 -40.83
N SER A 418 -20.63 11.30 -41.32
CA SER A 418 -20.95 10.68 -42.62
C SER A 418 -20.39 9.23 -42.66
N ARG A 419 -21.21 8.18 -42.55
CA ARG A 419 -21.91 7.39 -43.60
C ARG A 419 -21.03 6.74 -44.68
N CYS A 420 -21.07 5.42 -44.76
CA CYS A 420 -21.65 4.66 -45.90
C CYS A 420 -21.73 3.15 -45.58
N ALA A 421 -22.70 2.45 -46.17
CA ALA A 421 -23.23 1.16 -45.74
C ALA A 421 -23.15 0.05 -46.80
N SER A 422 -23.04 -1.20 -46.30
CA SER A 422 -23.60 -2.48 -46.81
C SER A 422 -23.01 -3.14 -48.08
N PRO A 423 -23.27 -4.46 -48.36
CA PRO A 423 -23.92 -5.55 -47.59
C PRO A 423 -23.15 -6.91 -47.57
N ARG A 424 -23.64 -7.86 -46.75
CA ARG A 424 -23.25 -9.30 -46.66
C ARG A 424 -23.71 -10.12 -47.88
N PRO A 425 -23.13 -11.32 -48.09
CA PRO A 425 -23.95 -12.53 -47.93
C PRO A 425 -23.24 -13.78 -47.32
N ALA A 426 -24.08 -14.62 -46.71
CA ALA A 426 -24.11 -16.11 -46.62
C ALA A 426 -22.91 -16.97 -46.16
N VAL A 427 -23.27 -17.91 -45.28
CA VAL A 427 -22.52 -19.03 -44.64
C VAL A 427 -22.41 -20.23 -45.62
N PRO A 428 -21.43 -21.15 -45.48
CA PRO A 428 -21.75 -22.43 -44.82
C PRO A 428 -20.64 -23.03 -43.94
N LEU A 429 -21.09 -23.62 -42.83
CA LEU A 429 -20.57 -24.74 -42.05
C LEU A 429 -19.48 -25.62 -42.72
N ARG A 430 -18.40 -25.94 -41.97
CA ARG A 430 -17.88 -27.32 -41.91
C ARG A 430 -16.94 -27.61 -40.72
N ARG A 431 -17.41 -28.56 -39.90
CA ARG A 431 -16.72 -29.73 -39.30
C ARG A 431 -15.59 -29.56 -38.29
N ALA A 432 -15.91 -30.06 -37.09
CA ALA A 432 -15.02 -30.69 -36.12
C ALA A 432 -14.38 -32.00 -36.64
N ARG A 433 -13.14 -32.24 -36.17
CA ARG A 433 -12.40 -33.50 -35.86
C ARG A 433 -10.90 -33.12 -35.85
N ALA A 434 -10.05 -33.54 -34.92
CA ALA A 434 -10.09 -34.60 -33.92
C ALA A 434 -9.43 -34.13 -32.62
#